data_AF-A0AAW1CW11-F1
#
_entry.id   AF-A0AAW1CW11-F1
#
_cell.length_a   1.000
_cell.length_b   1.000
_cell.length_c   1.000
_cell.angle_alpha   90.00
_cell.angle_beta   90.00
_cell.angle_gamma   90.00
#
_symmetry.space_group_name_H-M   'P 1'
#
loop_
_entity.id
_entity.type
_entity.pdbx_description
1 polymer ?
#
loop_
_entity_poly.entity_id
_entity_poly.type
_entity_poly.pdbx_seq_one_letter_code
_entity_poly.pdbx_strand_id
1 'polypeptide(L)'
;MSTYTFTGRVVTKTSFNDDQKISLYASVWGNGGWKENFFNNTISKPCTFIKNLAPGFIKEMAGQIHAKGCPIEPNEYHFTDLPLIFRNITVPIPHGRYKTMVVLLEGDEKLGCAEAIVRIEPQ
;
A
#
# COMPACT_ATOMS: atom_id res chain seq x y z
N MET A 1 -12.76 5.50 -14.52
CA MET A 1 -11.35 5.48 -14.08
C MET A 1 -11.33 6.14 -12.70
N SER A 2 -11.03 5.38 -11.65
CA SER A 2 -11.05 5.92 -10.28
C SER A 2 -9.65 6.43 -9.93
N THR A 3 -9.55 7.72 -9.62
CA THR A 3 -8.31 8.37 -9.18
C THR A 3 -8.42 8.63 -7.69
N TYR A 4 -7.45 8.16 -6.92
CA TYR A 4 -7.34 8.42 -5.49
C TYR A 4 -6.12 9.28 -5.24
N THR A 5 -6.21 10.30 -4.40
CA THR A 5 -5.08 11.15 -4.01
C THR A 5 -4.69 10.91 -2.56
N PHE A 6 -3.39 10.89 -2.30
CA PHE A 6 -2.83 10.65 -0.97
C PHE A 6 -1.96 11.83 -0.55
N THR A 7 -2.27 12.39 0.63
CA THR A 7 -1.45 13.40 1.30
C THR A 7 -1.06 12.86 2.66
N GLY A 8 0.22 12.95 3.01
CA GLY A 8 0.68 12.39 4.27
C GLY A 8 2.16 12.59 4.52
N ARG A 9 2.56 12.23 5.74
CA ARG A 9 3.93 12.20 6.22
C ARG A 9 4.28 10.77 6.60
N VAL A 10 5.39 10.27 6.08
CA VAL A 10 5.91 8.93 6.38
C VAL A 10 7.33 9.08 6.89
N VAL A 11 7.65 8.47 8.02
CA VAL A 11 9.01 8.45 8.56
C VAL A 11 9.50 7.01 8.55
N THR A 12 10.58 6.76 7.83
CA THR A 12 11.22 5.44 7.74
C THR A 12 12.55 5.45 8.47
N LYS A 13 12.80 4.40 9.28
CA LYS A 13 14.08 4.20 9.99
C LYS A 13 15.02 3.26 9.27
N THR A 14 14.49 2.48 8.32
CA THR A 14 15.21 1.51 7.50
C THR A 14 14.87 1.74 6.04
N SER A 15 15.75 1.29 5.13
CA SER A 15 15.52 1.42 3.70
C SER A 15 14.38 0.52 3.26
N PHE A 16 13.52 0.98 2.37
CA PHE A 16 12.51 0.16 1.71
C PHE A 16 13.05 -0.39 0.39
N ASN A 17 13.16 -1.73 0.27
CA ASN A 17 13.82 -2.41 -0.84
C ASN A 17 13.19 -3.78 -1.14
N ASP A 18 13.82 -4.57 -2.03
CA ASP A 18 13.29 -5.88 -2.47
C ASP A 18 13.71 -7.07 -1.60
N ASP A 19 14.56 -6.87 -0.60
CA ASP A 19 14.91 -7.89 0.40
C ASP A 19 13.79 -8.08 1.44
N GLN A 20 12.83 -7.16 1.43
CA GLN A 20 11.68 -7.14 2.32
C GLN A 20 10.47 -7.88 1.73
N LYS A 21 9.45 -8.07 2.58
CA LYS A 21 8.14 -8.60 2.20
C LYS A 21 7.05 -7.68 2.73
N ILE A 22 5.97 -7.55 1.95
CA ILE A 22 4.73 -6.91 2.41
C ILE A 22 3.66 -7.98 2.57
N SER A 23 3.17 -8.17 3.79
CA SER A 23 1.99 -8.98 4.06
C SER A 23 0.77 -8.09 4.17
N LEU A 24 -0.23 -8.34 3.33
CA LEU A 24 -1.53 -7.68 3.32
C LEU A 24 -2.57 -8.67 3.86
N TYR A 25 -3.27 -8.24 4.90
CA TYR A 25 -4.42 -8.93 5.47
C TYR A 25 -5.63 -8.02 5.30
N ALA A 26 -6.73 -8.56 4.80
CA ALA A 26 -7.97 -7.83 4.65
C ALA A 26 -9.13 -8.60 5.27
N SER A 27 -10.01 -7.85 5.91
CA SER A 27 -11.20 -8.32 6.60
C SER A 27 -12.39 -7.54 6.09
N VAL A 28 -13.53 -8.20 5.89
CA VAL A 28 -14.75 -7.57 5.37
C VAL A 28 -15.81 -7.50 6.45
N TRP A 29 -16.50 -6.37 6.54
CA TRP A 29 -17.63 -6.23 7.47
C TRP A 29 -18.89 -6.89 6.92
N GLY A 30 -19.51 -7.78 7.68
CA GLY A 30 -20.77 -8.43 7.33
C GLY A 30 -21.46 -9.02 8.55
N ASN A 31 -22.80 -9.10 8.54
CA ASN A 31 -23.59 -9.71 9.61
C ASN A 31 -23.26 -9.21 11.04
N GLY A 32 -22.91 -7.92 11.17
CA GLY A 32 -22.63 -7.30 12.47
C GLY A 32 -21.18 -7.47 12.99
N GLY A 33 -20.25 -8.01 12.20
CA GLY A 33 -18.87 -8.18 12.60
C GLY A 33 -17.85 -8.14 11.47
N TRP A 34 -16.57 -8.13 11.83
CA TRP A 34 -15.46 -8.30 10.89
C TRP A 34 -15.27 -9.79 10.60
N LYS A 35 -15.34 -10.16 9.33
CA LYS A 35 -14.89 -11.47 8.85
C LYS A 35 -13.42 -11.37 8.47
N GLU A 36 -12.57 -11.86 9.37
CA GLU A 36 -11.12 -11.91 9.19
C GLU A 36 -10.70 -12.79 8.01
N ASN A 37 -9.49 -12.58 7.50
CA ASN A 37 -8.88 -13.38 6.43
C ASN A 37 -9.72 -13.45 5.15
N PHE A 38 -10.49 -12.39 4.86
CA PHE A 38 -11.20 -12.27 3.59
C PHE A 38 -10.23 -12.29 2.41
N PHE A 39 -9.06 -11.67 2.59
CA PHE A 39 -7.96 -11.76 1.65
C PHE A 39 -6.64 -11.66 2.39
N ASN A 40 -5.73 -12.60 2.17
CA ASN A 40 -4.38 -12.58 2.71
C ASN A 40 -3.39 -12.82 1.58
N ASN A 41 -2.37 -11.97 1.46
CA ASN A 41 -1.32 -12.17 0.49
C ASN A 41 0.01 -11.63 1.02
N THR A 42 1.10 -12.32 0.69
CA THR A 42 2.45 -11.87 1.00
C THR A 42 3.20 -11.63 -0.29
N ILE A 43 3.57 -10.37 -0.52
CA ILE A 43 4.30 -9.92 -1.69
C ILE A 43 5.79 -9.94 -1.34
N SER A 44 6.54 -10.75 -2.08
CA SER A 44 8.00 -10.69 -2.08
C SER A 44 8.47 -9.63 -3.09
N LYS A 45 9.63 -9.02 -2.85
CA LYS A 45 10.18 -7.95 -3.71
C LYS A 45 9.18 -6.79 -3.89
N PRO A 46 8.75 -6.17 -2.78
CA PRO A 46 7.63 -5.23 -2.76
C PRO A 46 7.93 -3.97 -3.56
N CYS A 47 9.18 -3.51 -3.65
CA CYS A 47 9.45 -2.38 -4.50
C CYS A 47 9.24 -2.71 -5.99
N THR A 48 9.80 -3.82 -6.47
CA THR A 48 9.59 -4.25 -7.85
C THR A 48 8.10 -4.45 -8.15
N PHE A 49 7.35 -5.01 -7.19
CA PHE A 49 5.90 -5.17 -7.33
C PHE A 49 5.18 -3.83 -7.52
N ILE A 50 5.43 -2.83 -6.66
CA ILE A 50 4.77 -1.53 -6.74
C ILE A 50 5.18 -0.80 -8.03
N LYS A 51 6.45 -0.88 -8.43
CA LYS A 51 6.95 -0.31 -9.70
C LYS A 51 6.21 -0.87 -10.91
N ASN A 52 5.88 -2.17 -10.90
CA ASN A 52 5.16 -2.81 -12.00
C ASN A 52 3.65 -2.54 -11.97
N LEU A 53 3.05 -2.55 -10.78
CA LEU A 53 1.60 -2.34 -10.61
C LEU A 53 1.19 -0.87 -10.84
N ALA A 54 1.98 0.06 -10.30
CA ALA A 54 1.69 1.49 -10.31
C ALA A 54 2.96 2.30 -10.65
N PRO A 55 3.49 2.18 -11.89
CA PRO A 55 4.70 2.89 -12.31
C PRO A 55 4.56 4.41 -12.22
N GLY A 56 3.36 4.94 -12.48
CA GLY A 56 3.06 6.37 -12.32
C GLY A 56 3.18 6.84 -10.87
N PHE A 57 2.66 6.05 -9.93
CA PHE A 57 2.71 6.36 -8.50
C PHE A 57 4.16 6.44 -8.00
N ILE A 58 5.02 5.45 -8.33
CA ILE A 58 6.44 5.49 -7.95
C ILE A 58 7.15 6.70 -8.56
N LYS A 59 6.86 7.02 -9.83
CA LYS A 59 7.49 8.16 -10.50
C LYS A 59 7.13 9.48 -9.82
N GLU A 60 5.86 9.70 -9.53
CA GLU A 60 5.39 10.93 -8.89
C GLU A 60 5.88 11.02 -7.44
N MET A 61 5.82 9.91 -6.71
CA MET A 61 6.33 9.81 -5.35
C MET A 61 7.82 10.15 -5.30
N ALA A 62 8.63 9.52 -6.16
CA ALA A 62 10.06 9.76 -6.27
C ALA A 62 10.37 11.23 -6.62
N GLY A 63 9.55 11.85 -7.49
CA GLY A 63 9.65 13.27 -7.82
C GLY A 63 9.42 14.18 -6.61
N GLN A 64 8.42 13.91 -5.79
CA GLN A 64 8.12 14.72 -4.60
C GLN A 64 9.15 14.57 -3.48
N ILE A 65 9.73 13.37 -3.33
CA ILE A 65 10.73 13.11 -2.27
C ILE A 65 12.18 13.23 -2.75
N HIS A 66 12.39 13.71 -3.98
CA HIS A 66 13.71 13.79 -4.62
C HIS A 66 14.51 12.47 -4.59
N ALA A 67 13.82 11.32 -4.59
CA ALA A 67 14.45 10.00 -4.65
C ALA A 67 14.68 9.59 -6.11
N LYS A 68 15.69 8.73 -6.33
CA LYS A 68 15.95 8.14 -7.66
C LYS A 68 14.99 6.98 -7.99
N GLY A 69 14.07 6.65 -7.09
CA GLY A 69 13.23 5.45 -7.11
C GLY A 69 13.54 4.57 -5.91
N CYS A 70 13.36 3.26 -6.06
CA CYS A 70 13.84 2.31 -5.05
C CYS A 70 15.31 1.92 -5.26
N PRO A 71 16.02 1.52 -4.19
CA PRO A 71 15.56 1.48 -2.80
C PRO A 71 15.25 2.89 -2.25
N ILE A 72 14.24 2.99 -1.39
CA ILE A 72 13.88 4.26 -0.74
C ILE A 72 14.64 4.29 0.58
N GLU A 73 15.52 5.27 0.75
CA GLU A 73 16.37 5.38 1.93
C GLU A 73 15.56 5.70 3.21
N PRO A 74 16.14 5.49 4.41
CA PRO A 74 15.55 6.00 5.65
C PRO A 74 15.44 7.53 5.62
N ASN A 75 14.24 8.08 5.71
CA ASN A 75 14.05 9.52 5.87
C ASN A 75 12.63 9.87 6.35
N GLU A 76 12.42 11.15 6.59
CA GLU A 76 11.12 11.77 6.68
C GLU A 76 10.65 12.25 5.31
N TYR A 77 9.53 11.70 4.85
CA TYR A 77 8.95 11.96 3.56
C TYR A 77 7.59 12.63 3.70
N HIS A 78 7.37 13.66 2.89
CA HIS A 78 6.10 14.37 2.79
C HIS A 78 5.58 14.23 1.37
N PHE A 79 4.32 13.82 1.26
CA PHE A 79 3.62 13.67 0.00
C PHE A 79 2.37 14.55 0.03
N THR A 80 2.09 15.22 -1.08
CA THR A 80 0.88 16.02 -1.28
C THR A 80 0.22 15.62 -2.58
N ASP A 81 -1.08 15.33 -2.53
CA ASP A 81 -1.93 15.00 -3.67
C ASP A 81 -1.35 13.92 -4.60
N LEU A 82 -0.68 12.92 -4.02
CA LEU A 82 -0.04 11.85 -4.77
C LEU A 82 -1.12 10.94 -5.40
N PRO A 83 -1.28 10.91 -6.73
CA PRO A 83 -2.33 10.16 -7.38
C PRO A 83 -1.95 8.68 -7.48
N LEU A 84 -2.80 7.83 -6.92
CA LEU A 84 -2.75 6.39 -7.11
C LEU A 84 -3.69 6.01 -8.25
N ILE A 85 -3.09 5.78 -9.41
CA ILE A 85 -3.78 5.28 -10.58
C ILE A 85 -3.43 3.81 -10.74
N PHE A 86 -4.36 2.94 -10.38
CA PHE A 86 -4.20 1.51 -10.61
C PHE A 86 -4.31 1.19 -12.10
N ARG A 87 -3.24 0.67 -12.70
CA ARG A 87 -3.31 0.07 -14.04
C ARG A 87 -3.79 -1.38 -13.89
N ASN A 88 -4.86 -1.74 -14.58
CA ASN A 88 -5.35 -3.12 -14.71
C ASN A 88 -5.84 -3.81 -13.42
N ILE A 89 -6.56 -3.10 -12.53
CA ILE A 89 -7.41 -3.81 -11.56
C ILE A 89 -8.70 -4.22 -12.28
N THR A 90 -8.71 -5.45 -12.78
CA THR A 90 -9.89 -6.06 -13.42
C THR A 90 -10.80 -6.74 -12.40
N VAL A 91 -10.47 -6.67 -11.10
CA VAL A 91 -11.26 -7.31 -10.04
C VAL A 91 -12.29 -6.30 -9.52
N PRO A 92 -13.60 -6.50 -9.76
CA PRO A 92 -14.63 -5.69 -9.12
C PRO A 92 -14.58 -5.97 -7.61
N ILE A 93 -14.12 -4.99 -6.83
CA ILE A 93 -14.18 -5.08 -5.37
C ILE A 93 -15.61 -4.74 -4.97
N PRO A 94 -16.35 -5.64 -4.28
CA PRO A 94 -17.72 -5.36 -3.88
C PRO A 94 -17.84 -4.12 -3.00
N HIS A 95 -19.04 -3.53 -2.96
CA HIS A 95 -19.33 -2.47 -2.01
C HIS A 95 -19.31 -3.01 -0.58
N GLY A 96 -18.79 -2.21 0.34
CA GLY A 96 -18.68 -2.63 1.74
C GLY A 96 -17.62 -1.88 2.53
N ARG A 97 -17.45 -2.29 3.79
CA ARG A 97 -16.35 -1.85 4.64
C ARG A 97 -15.30 -2.93 4.70
N TYR A 98 -14.06 -2.53 4.47
CA TYR A 98 -12.88 -3.37 4.48
C TYR A 98 -11.93 -2.82 5.53
N LYS A 99 -11.39 -3.70 6.35
CA LYS A 99 -10.25 -3.40 7.21
C LYS A 99 -9.04 -4.04 6.56
N THR A 100 -7.99 -3.27 6.30
CA THR A 100 -6.74 -3.74 5.70
C THR A 100 -5.60 -3.49 6.67
N MET A 101 -4.82 -4.52 6.96
CA MET A 101 -3.57 -4.44 7.69
C MET A 101 -2.42 -4.77 6.75
N VAL A 102 -1.47 -3.85 6.66
CA VAL A 102 -0.23 -4.00 5.89
C VAL A 102 0.91 -4.15 6.88
N VAL A 103 1.72 -5.18 6.72
CA VAL A 103 2.90 -5.45 7.56
C VAL A 103 4.13 -5.51 6.67
N LEU A 104 5.16 -4.73 7.01
CA LEU A 104 6.46 -4.79 6.36
C LEU A 104 7.40 -5.69 7.17
N LEU A 105 8.00 -6.67 6.50
CA LEU A 105 8.86 -7.68 7.09
C LEU A 105 10.25 -7.69 6.42
N GLU A 106 11.29 -7.96 7.18
CA GLU A 106 12.64 -8.27 6.70
C GLU A 106 13.08 -9.58 7.34
N GLY A 107 13.23 -10.64 6.53
CA GLY A 107 13.27 -12.00 7.06
C GLY A 107 11.96 -12.35 7.80
N ASP A 108 12.09 -12.62 9.11
CA ASP A 108 10.97 -12.85 10.05
C ASP A 108 10.75 -11.67 11.01
N GLU A 109 11.53 -10.60 10.91
CA GLU A 109 11.41 -9.41 11.74
C GLU A 109 10.37 -8.43 11.16
N LYS A 110 9.55 -7.85 12.04
CA LYS A 110 8.54 -6.84 11.67
C LYS A 110 9.13 -5.44 11.77
N LEU A 111 9.32 -4.81 10.62
CA LEU A 111 9.82 -3.43 10.52
C LEU A 111 8.72 -2.37 10.74
N GLY A 112 7.47 -2.69 10.41
CA GLY A 112 6.36 -1.77 10.57
C GLY A 112 5.00 -2.36 10.23
N CYS A 113 3.94 -1.65 10.60
CA CYS A 113 2.58 -1.96 10.17
C CYS A 113 1.71 -0.72 10.04
N ALA A 114 0.72 -0.80 9.16
CA ALA A 114 -0.35 0.18 9.03
C ALA A 114 -1.69 -0.55 8.97
N GLU A 115 -2.71 -0.02 9.65
CA GLU A 115 -4.10 -0.45 9.50
C GLU A 115 -4.89 0.68 8.85
N ALA A 116 -5.76 0.33 7.90
CA ALA A 116 -6.72 1.24 7.31
C ALA A 116 -8.12 0.61 7.29
N ILE A 117 -9.15 1.43 7.48
CA ILE A 117 -10.53 1.04 7.24
C ILE A 117 -11.01 1.80 6.00
N VAL A 118 -11.29 1.05 4.94
CA VAL A 118 -11.74 1.60 3.65
C VAL A 118 -13.21 1.26 3.47
N ARG A 119 -14.01 2.26 3.08
CA ARG A 119 -15.40 2.04 2.67
C ARG A 119 -15.49 2.25 1.16
N ILE A 120 -16.02 1.24 0.47
CA ILE A 120 -16.31 1.30 -0.96
C ILE A 120 -17.82 1.53 -1.11
N GLU A 121 -18.16 2.72 -1.62
CA GLU A 121 -19.56 3.14 -1.85
C GLU A 121 -19.94 2.94 -3.32
N PRO A 122 -21.23 2.77 -3.64
CA PRO A 122 -21.74 2.82 -5.02
C PRO A 122 -21.40 4.16 -5.67
N GLN A 123 -21.00 4.13 -6.95
CA GLN A 123 -20.89 5.34 -7.77
C GLN A 123 -22.26 5.78 -8.26
#